data_AF-A0A0M8KNY5-F1
#
_entry.id   AF-A0A0M8KNY5-F1
#
_cell.length_a   1.000
_cell.length_b   1.000
_cell.length_c   1.000
_cell.angle_alpha   90.00
_cell.angle_beta   90.00
_cell.angle_gamma   90.00
#
_symmetry.space_group_name_H-M   'P 1'
#
loop_
_entity.id
_entity.type
_entity.pdbx_description
1 polymer ?
#
loop_
_entity_poly.entity_id
_entity_poly.type
_entity_poly.pdbx_seq_one_letter_code
_entity_poly.pdbx_strand_id
1 'polypeptide(L)'
;MARAFTPHALLAPLALPWTLLSVIPGTLRRGLYLDPTRTGMVMLYRSSPVLDVLVLIPIILIVFGAYFVAAAALVNIAGWLALALPVATVVFMIGLLFLLPRGGGSLFPWGLETPAGPRWEIAGLTQLPGTRLTGIQLALRALDTVPPPGSVIVATANSEDLYRQYQAFGFIGGPQHRVHRVAT
;
A
#
# COMPACT_ATOMS: atom_id res chain seq x y z
N MET A 1 10.58 -3.07 -3.16
CA MET A 1 9.14 -2.78 -3.00
C MET A 1 8.31 -3.32 -4.15
N ALA A 2 8.47 -2.89 -5.41
CA ALA A 2 7.58 -3.36 -6.50
C ALA A 2 7.55 -4.88 -6.73
N ARG A 3 8.66 -5.60 -6.51
CA ARG A 3 8.69 -7.07 -6.54
C ARG A 3 7.86 -7.75 -5.43
N ALA A 4 7.47 -7.03 -4.37
CA ALA A 4 6.54 -7.56 -3.37
C ALA A 4 5.10 -7.60 -3.88
N PHE A 5 4.78 -6.81 -4.92
CA PHE A 5 3.44 -6.71 -5.50
C PHE A 5 3.28 -7.56 -6.76
N THR A 6 4.37 -8.11 -7.31
CA THR A 6 4.32 -9.01 -8.46
C THR A 6 5.39 -10.09 -8.42
N PRO A 7 5.02 -11.37 -8.67
CA PRO A 7 5.99 -12.45 -8.83
C PRO A 7 6.81 -12.29 -10.13
N HIS A 8 6.33 -11.50 -11.09
CA HIS A 8 6.98 -11.34 -12.39
C HIS A 8 7.98 -10.17 -12.38
N ALA A 9 9.27 -10.50 -12.33
CA ALA A 9 10.36 -9.52 -12.25
C ALA A 9 10.34 -8.47 -13.38
N LEU A 10 9.90 -8.85 -14.59
CA LEU A 10 9.81 -7.98 -15.76
C LEU A 10 8.67 -6.95 -15.66
N LEU A 11 7.60 -7.26 -14.93
CA LEU A 11 6.43 -6.40 -14.79
C LEU A 11 6.49 -5.53 -13.52
N ALA A 12 7.42 -5.83 -12.61
CA ALA A 12 7.63 -5.05 -11.39
C ALA A 12 7.82 -3.54 -11.64
N PRO A 13 8.55 -3.08 -12.68
CA PRO A 13 8.67 -1.65 -12.94
C PRO A 13 7.33 -0.94 -13.17
N LEU A 14 6.33 -1.64 -13.72
CA LEU A 14 5.00 -1.06 -13.97
C LEU A 14 4.24 -0.76 -12.68
N ALA A 15 4.47 -1.55 -11.62
CA ALA A 15 3.84 -1.32 -10.32
C ALA A 15 4.50 -0.17 -9.54
N LEU A 16 5.74 0.22 -9.88
CA LEU A 16 6.52 1.18 -9.09
C LEU A 16 5.77 2.50 -8.82
N PRO A 17 5.21 3.20 -9.83
CA PRO A 17 4.61 4.50 -9.59
C PRO A 17 3.45 4.43 -8.60
N TRP A 18 2.64 3.38 -8.72
CA TRP A 18 1.51 3.16 -7.83
C TRP A 18 1.93 2.75 -6.43
N THR A 19 2.99 1.94 -6.30
CA THR A 19 3.56 1.61 -4.98
C THR A 19 4.17 2.82 -4.29
N LEU A 20 4.72 3.77 -5.06
CA LEU A 20 5.19 5.02 -4.50
C LEU A 20 4.01 5.87 -4.03
N LEU A 21 2.96 5.99 -4.85
CA LEU A 21 1.73 6.71 -4.48
C LEU A 21 1.07 6.12 -3.22
N SER A 22 1.02 4.79 -3.08
CA SER A 22 0.40 4.14 -1.91
C SER A 22 1.16 4.41 -0.60
N VAL A 23 2.46 4.73 -0.67
CA VAL A 23 3.28 5.01 0.50
C VAL A 23 3.10 6.45 1.00
N ILE A 24 2.59 7.36 0.16
CA ILE A 24 2.51 8.80 0.46
C ILE A 24 1.64 9.09 1.69
N PRO A 25 0.40 8.56 1.82
CA PRO A 25 -0.42 8.85 3.00
C PRO A 25 0.25 8.42 4.29
N GLY A 26 0.80 7.20 4.33
CA GLY A 26 1.53 6.69 5.50
C GLY A 26 2.78 7.52 5.83
N THR A 27 3.49 8.02 4.81
CA THR A 27 4.68 8.85 5.00
C THR A 27 4.34 10.21 5.58
N LEU A 28 3.39 10.93 4.98
CA LEU A 28 2.99 12.27 5.43
C LEU A 28 2.37 12.23 6.83
N ARG A 29 1.72 11.13 7.18
CA ARG A 29 1.09 10.91 8.50
C ARG A 29 2.04 10.28 9.51
N ARG A 30 3.35 10.18 9.20
CA ARG A 30 4.41 9.66 10.07
C ARG A 30 4.21 8.21 10.53
N GLY A 31 3.49 7.42 9.74
CA GLY A 31 3.29 5.98 9.98
C GLY A 31 4.23 5.08 9.20
N LEU A 32 5.22 5.65 8.50
CA LEU A 32 6.26 4.90 7.80
C LEU A 32 7.44 4.66 8.74
N TYR A 33 7.68 3.41 9.09
CA TYR A 33 8.81 3.00 9.91
C TYR A 33 9.81 2.23 9.06
N LEU A 34 11.08 2.62 9.17
CA LEU A 34 12.19 2.02 8.47
C LEU A 34 13.18 1.46 9.49
N ASP A 35 13.65 0.25 9.23
CA ASP A 35 14.75 -0.33 10.00
C ASP A 35 16.05 0.48 9.76
N PRO A 36 16.96 0.63 10.75
CA PRO A 36 18.21 1.35 10.58
C PRO A 36 19.08 0.84 9.42
N THR A 37 19.01 -0.46 9.11
CA THR A 37 19.74 -1.06 7.98
C THR A 37 19.08 -0.81 6.63
N ARG A 38 17.89 -0.17 6.61
CA ARG A 38 17.07 0.10 5.41
C ARG A 38 16.68 -1.17 4.63
N THR A 39 16.68 -2.31 5.31
CA THR A 39 16.33 -3.61 4.71
C THR A 39 14.87 -4.00 4.92
N GLY A 40 14.20 -3.39 5.90
CA GLY A 40 12.81 -3.65 6.24
C GLY A 40 12.03 -2.36 6.47
N MET A 41 10.74 -2.40 6.14
CA MET A 41 9.81 -1.29 6.32
C MET A 41 8.45 -1.82 6.77
N VAL A 42 7.82 -1.11 7.69
CA VAL A 42 6.41 -1.28 8.04
C VAL A 42 5.68 0.04 7.94
N MET A 43 4.47 0.01 7.39
CA MET A 43 3.53 1.12 7.36
C MET A 43 2.43 0.83 8.36
N LEU A 44 2.40 1.58 9.46
CA LEU A 44 1.41 1.50 10.51
C LEU A 44 0.92 2.90 10.84
N TYR A 45 -0.35 3.19 10.58
CA TYR A 45 -0.95 4.49 10.86
C TYR A 45 -2.42 4.36 11.22
N ARG A 46 -2.98 5.40 11.84
CA ARG A 46 -4.42 5.45 12.14
C ARG A 46 -5.23 5.40 10.84
N SER A 47 -6.13 4.45 10.65
CA SER A 47 -6.87 4.36 9.39
C SER A 47 -7.84 5.54 9.25
N SER A 48 -7.77 6.23 8.10
CA SER A 48 -8.69 7.32 7.76
C SER A 48 -8.74 7.51 6.24
N PRO A 49 -9.66 6.82 5.54
CA PRO A 49 -9.81 6.91 4.09
C PRO A 49 -10.00 8.34 3.59
N VAL A 50 -10.73 9.14 4.36
CA VAL A 50 -11.00 10.55 4.00
C VAL A 50 -9.70 11.35 3.97
N LEU A 51 -8.83 11.19 4.98
CA LEU A 51 -7.54 11.87 5.00
C LEU A 51 -6.62 11.35 3.88
N ASP A 52 -6.63 10.04 3.63
CA ASP A 52 -5.80 9.45 2.57
C ASP A 52 -6.22 9.99 1.20
N VAL A 53 -7.53 10.12 0.94
CA VAL A 53 -8.07 10.76 -0.28
C VAL A 53 -7.68 12.23 -0.34
N LEU A 54 -7.89 13.00 0.73
CA LEU A 54 -7.54 14.43 0.77
C LEU A 54 -6.05 14.69 0.51
N VAL A 55 -5.18 13.78 0.98
CA VAL A 55 -3.74 13.82 0.72
C VAL A 55 -3.42 13.51 -0.74
N LEU A 56 -4.12 12.56 -1.35
CA LEU A 56 -3.85 12.13 -2.73
C LEU A 56 -4.43 13.08 -3.78
N ILE A 57 -5.55 13.77 -3.53
CA ILE A 57 -6.18 14.70 -4.47
C ILE A 57 -5.18 15.72 -5.07
N PRO A 58 -4.42 16.51 -4.28
CA PRO A 58 -3.53 17.53 -4.86
C PRO A 58 -2.44 16.90 -5.74
N ILE A 59 -1.93 15.74 -5.35
CA ILE A 59 -0.91 15.01 -6.11
C ILE A 59 -1.49 14.53 -7.44
N ILE A 60 -2.69 13.96 -7.41
CA ILE A 60 -3.41 13.54 -8.61
C ILE A 60 -3.65 14.74 -9.52
N LEU A 61 -4.14 15.88 -8.99
CA LEU A 61 -4.39 17.09 -9.78
C LEU A 61 -3.11 17.62 -10.45
N ILE A 62 -1.98 17.65 -9.73
CA ILE A 62 -0.70 18.09 -10.28
C ILE A 62 -0.24 17.15 -11.41
N VAL A 63 -0.29 15.84 -11.18
CA VAL A 63 0.16 14.84 -12.15
C VAL A 63 -0.72 14.86 -13.41
N PHE A 64 -2.05 14.89 -13.26
CA PHE A 64 -2.97 14.97 -14.38
C PHE A 64 -2.85 16.32 -15.11
N GLY A 65 -2.68 17.42 -14.38
CA GLY A 65 -2.43 18.74 -14.96
C GLY A 65 -1.18 18.74 -15.84
N ALA A 66 -0.06 18.23 -15.32
CA ALA A 66 1.18 18.09 -16.08
C ALA A 66 1.01 17.17 -17.30
N TYR A 67 0.28 16.07 -17.15
CA TYR A 67 -0.03 15.16 -18.25
C TYR A 67 -0.80 15.85 -19.39
N PHE A 68 -1.87 16.59 -19.08
CA PHE A 68 -2.65 17.30 -20.10
C PHE A 68 -1.88 18.44 -20.76
N VAL A 69 -1.06 19.17 -20.01
CA VAL A 69 -0.17 20.21 -20.56
C VAL A 69 0.85 19.58 -21.52
N ALA A 70 1.48 18.48 -21.13
CA ALA A 70 2.41 17.75 -21.98
C ALA A 70 1.72 17.19 -23.25
N ALA A 71 0.49 16.69 -23.10
CA ALA A 71 -0.33 16.23 -24.23
C ALA A 71 -0.60 17.35 -25.23
N ALA A 72 -1.08 18.50 -24.75
CA ALA A 72 -1.35 19.65 -25.59
C ALA A 72 -0.07 20.14 -26.29
N ALA A 73 1.06 20.20 -25.59
CA ALA A 73 2.34 20.59 -26.17
C ALA A 73 2.78 19.62 -27.28
N LEU A 74 2.69 18.30 -27.04
CA LEU A 74 3.08 17.28 -28.00
C LEU A 74 2.20 17.28 -29.26
N VAL A 75 0.89 17.51 -29.12
CA VAL A 75 -0.02 17.64 -30.27
C VAL A 75 0.41 18.79 -31.18
N ASN A 76 0.79 19.94 -30.58
CA ASN A 76 1.20 21.13 -31.32
C ASN A 76 2.56 20.96 -32.02
N ILE A 77 3.47 20.15 -31.49
CA ILE A 77 4.80 19.92 -32.06
C ILE A 77 4.78 18.80 -33.11
N ALA A 78 4.13 17.68 -32.78
CA ALA A 78 4.10 16.47 -33.59
C ALA A 78 2.90 15.61 -33.19
N GLY A 79 1.76 15.79 -33.85
CA GLY A 79 0.51 15.10 -33.53
C GLY A 79 0.61 13.57 -33.44
N TRP A 80 1.54 12.93 -34.17
CA TRP A 80 1.77 11.49 -34.07
C TRP A 80 2.46 11.06 -32.77
N LEU A 81 3.31 11.91 -32.17
CA LEU A 81 3.92 11.67 -30.85
C LEU A 81 2.89 11.73 -29.73
N ALA A 82 1.79 12.45 -29.93
CA ALA A 82 0.69 12.47 -28.95
C ALA A 82 0.04 11.08 -28.76
N LEU A 83 0.17 10.16 -29.74
CA LEU A 83 -0.28 8.77 -29.62
C LEU A 83 0.52 7.97 -28.58
N ALA A 84 1.73 8.40 -28.24
CA ALA A 84 2.54 7.75 -27.21
C ALA A 84 1.96 7.94 -25.80
N LEU A 85 1.19 9.01 -25.55
CA LEU A 85 0.61 9.29 -24.24
C LEU A 85 -0.54 8.35 -23.84
N PRO A 86 -1.52 8.05 -24.71
CA PRO A 86 -2.49 6.98 -24.45
C PRO A 86 -1.81 5.62 -24.20
N VAL A 87 -0.79 5.27 -25.00
CA VAL A 87 -0.05 4.02 -24.81
C VAL A 87 0.65 4.00 -23.45
N ALA A 88 1.36 5.06 -23.09
CA ALA A 88 2.00 5.20 -21.79
C ALA A 88 0.99 5.13 -20.64
N THR A 89 -0.19 5.73 -20.82
CA THR A 89 -1.29 5.68 -19.84
C THR A 89 -1.80 4.26 -19.66
N VAL A 90 -2.02 3.51 -20.74
CA VAL A 90 -2.45 2.11 -20.65
C VAL A 90 -1.39 1.27 -19.92
N VAL A 91 -0.12 1.43 -20.28
CA VAL A 91 1.00 0.73 -19.62
C VAL A 91 1.06 1.08 -18.13
N PHE A 92 0.86 2.35 -17.80
CA PHE A 92 0.79 2.83 -16.43
C PHE A 92 -0.41 2.24 -15.66
N MET A 93 -1.59 2.17 -16.27
CA MET A 93 -2.79 1.56 -15.68
C MET A 93 -2.63 0.06 -15.44
N ILE A 94 -1.92 -0.67 -16.30
CA ILE A 94 -1.59 -2.09 -16.08
C ILE A 94 -0.82 -2.27 -14.75
N GLY A 95 0.03 -1.31 -14.40
CA GLY A 95 0.71 -1.25 -13.12
C GLY A 95 -0.21 -1.32 -11.90
N LEU A 96 -1.39 -0.68 -11.98
CA LEU A 96 -2.37 -0.63 -10.89
C LEU A 96 -2.92 -2.01 -10.55
N LEU A 97 -3.05 -2.89 -11.55
CA LEU A 97 -3.55 -4.26 -11.38
C LEU A 97 -2.66 -5.10 -10.44
N PHE A 98 -1.41 -4.68 -10.21
CA PHE A 98 -0.51 -5.35 -9.28
C PHE A 98 -0.72 -4.97 -7.81
N LEU A 99 -1.43 -3.86 -7.55
CA LEU A 99 -1.77 -3.42 -6.19
C LEU A 99 -3.17 -3.84 -5.76
N LEU A 100 -4.02 -4.23 -6.72
CA LEU A 100 -5.33 -4.76 -6.39
C LEU A 100 -5.19 -6.05 -5.57
N PRO A 101 -6.00 -6.21 -4.52
CA PRO A 101 -6.04 -7.44 -3.75
C PRO A 101 -6.27 -8.65 -4.67
N ARG A 102 -5.49 -9.71 -4.43
CA ARG A 102 -5.58 -10.99 -5.13
C ARG A 102 -6.19 -12.04 -4.23
N GLY A 103 -6.73 -13.09 -4.85
CA GLY A 103 -7.21 -14.27 -4.13
C GLY A 103 -8.31 -13.99 -3.11
N GLY A 104 -9.16 -12.99 -3.35
CA GLY A 104 -10.31 -12.67 -2.48
C GLY A 104 -10.03 -11.67 -1.36
N GLY A 105 -8.84 -11.04 -1.31
CA GLY A 105 -8.55 -9.95 -0.38
C GLY A 105 -9.44 -8.72 -0.58
N SER A 106 -9.72 -7.97 0.49
CA SER A 106 -10.48 -6.72 0.42
C SER A 106 -9.60 -5.47 0.24
N LEU A 107 -10.09 -4.48 -0.50
CA LEU A 107 -9.45 -3.14 -0.56
C LEU A 107 -9.56 -2.38 0.76
N PHE A 108 -10.57 -2.70 1.57
CA PHE A 108 -10.77 -2.11 2.89
C PHE A 108 -10.40 -3.15 3.96
N PRO A 109 -9.49 -2.82 4.89
CA PRO A 109 -9.03 -3.77 5.91
C PRO A 109 -10.00 -3.98 7.07
N TRP A 110 -11.20 -3.37 7.04
CA TRP A 110 -12.23 -3.58 8.05
C TRP A 110 -13.58 -3.93 7.42
N GLY A 111 -14.40 -4.62 8.19
CA GLY A 111 -15.79 -4.97 7.87
C GLY A 111 -16.71 -4.94 9.09
N LEU A 112 -17.85 -5.61 8.97
CA LEU A 112 -18.84 -5.73 10.05
C LEU A 112 -18.30 -6.59 11.20
N GLU A 113 -17.40 -7.52 10.89
CA GLU A 113 -16.68 -8.38 11.82
C GLU A 113 -15.63 -7.63 12.66
N THR A 114 -15.20 -6.45 12.22
CA THR A 114 -14.13 -5.71 12.88
C THR A 114 -14.69 -4.91 14.05
N PRO A 115 -14.12 -5.03 15.27
CA PRO A 115 -14.58 -4.27 16.43
C PRO A 115 -14.65 -2.76 16.17
N ALA A 116 -15.62 -2.11 16.81
CA ALA A 116 -15.72 -0.66 16.79
C ALA A 116 -14.59 -0.04 17.64
N GLY A 117 -14.07 1.11 17.20
CA GLY A 117 -13.02 1.81 17.93
C GLY A 117 -12.03 2.54 17.02
N PRO A 118 -11.00 3.19 17.59
CA PRO A 118 -9.92 3.80 16.83
C PRO A 118 -9.11 2.70 16.12
N ARG A 119 -9.09 2.76 14.78
CA ARG A 119 -8.44 1.76 13.94
C ARG A 119 -7.04 2.17 13.54
N TRP A 120 -6.11 1.24 13.60
CA TRP A 120 -4.74 1.36 13.11
C TRP A 120 -4.52 0.31 12.03
N GLU A 121 -3.99 0.72 10.90
CA GLU A 121 -3.88 -0.12 9.72
C GLU A 121 -2.42 -0.47 9.44
N ILE A 122 -2.15 -1.76 9.25
CA ILE A 122 -0.91 -2.24 8.67
C ILE A 122 -1.08 -2.23 7.15
N ALA A 123 -0.78 -1.09 6.54
CA ALA A 123 -0.98 -0.90 5.09
C ALA A 123 0.13 -1.54 4.24
N GLY A 124 1.27 -1.86 4.84
CA GLY A 124 2.41 -2.40 4.11
C GLY A 124 3.48 -2.97 5.03
N LEU A 125 4.00 -4.13 4.65
CA LEU A 125 5.16 -4.75 5.25
C LEU A 125 6.06 -5.21 4.11
N THR A 126 7.29 -4.71 4.06
CA THR A 126 8.23 -5.11 3.01
C THR A 126 9.61 -5.36 3.57
N GLN A 127 10.31 -6.31 2.97
CA GLN A 127 11.67 -6.67 3.32
C GLN A 127 12.47 -6.98 2.05
N LEU A 128 13.76 -6.62 2.06
CA LEU A 128 14.68 -6.97 0.98
C LEU A 128 14.96 -8.48 0.96
N PRO A 129 14.95 -9.14 -0.21
CA PRO A 129 15.29 -10.55 -0.32
C PRO A 129 16.68 -10.86 0.24
N GLY A 130 16.84 -12.00 0.91
CA GLY A 130 18.13 -12.46 1.47
C GLY A 130 18.62 -11.71 2.71
N THR A 131 17.79 -10.84 3.29
CA THR A 131 18.13 -10.12 4.53
C THR A 131 17.52 -10.79 5.77
N ARG A 132 18.07 -10.47 6.95
CA ARG A 132 17.47 -10.88 8.24
C ARG A 132 16.01 -10.41 8.31
N LEU A 133 15.17 -11.09 9.10
CA LEU A 133 13.73 -10.80 9.30
C LEU A 133 13.43 -9.47 10.02
N THR A 134 14.17 -8.40 9.66
CA THR A 134 14.10 -7.06 10.23
C THR A 134 12.74 -6.42 10.00
N GLY A 135 12.09 -6.67 8.86
CA GLY A 135 10.75 -6.15 8.57
C GLY A 135 9.72 -6.66 9.58
N ILE A 136 9.72 -7.97 9.83
CA ILE A 136 8.79 -8.59 10.80
C ILE A 136 9.12 -8.12 12.23
N GLN A 137 10.39 -8.08 12.61
CA GLN A 137 10.80 -7.59 13.94
C GLN A 137 10.39 -6.13 14.16
N LEU A 138 10.55 -5.29 13.14
CA LEU A 138 10.11 -3.90 13.16
C LEU A 138 8.59 -3.79 13.27
N ALA A 139 7.85 -4.63 12.54
CA ALA A 139 6.39 -4.66 12.61
C ALA A 139 5.90 -5.04 14.00
N LEU A 140 6.42 -6.13 14.58
CA LEU A 140 6.05 -6.55 15.94
C LEU A 140 6.35 -5.45 16.96
N ARG A 141 7.53 -4.84 16.89
CA ARG A 141 7.88 -3.70 17.75
C ARG A 141 6.94 -2.51 17.57
N ALA A 142 6.58 -2.17 16.33
CA ALA A 142 5.68 -1.07 16.04
C ALA A 142 4.26 -1.35 16.58
N LEU A 143 3.79 -2.59 16.46
CA LEU A 143 2.47 -3.01 16.96
C LEU A 143 2.35 -2.91 18.49
N ASP A 144 3.44 -3.16 19.20
CA ASP A 144 3.44 -3.11 20.67
C ASP A 144 3.69 -1.69 21.23
N THR A 145 4.13 -0.73 20.41
CA THR A 145 4.58 0.59 20.90
C THR A 145 3.81 1.79 20.34
N VAL A 146 3.20 1.65 19.16
CA VAL A 146 2.59 2.78 18.44
C VAL A 146 1.08 2.90 18.72
N PRO A 147 0.27 1.84 18.54
CA PRO A 147 -1.17 1.94 18.80
C PRO A 147 -1.43 2.03 20.30
N PRO A 148 -2.30 2.95 20.77
CA PRO A 148 -2.70 2.98 22.17
C PRO A 148 -3.41 1.68 22.59
N PRO A 149 -3.34 1.27 23.88
CA PRO A 149 -4.10 0.14 24.39
C PRO A 149 -5.60 0.27 24.09
N GLY A 150 -6.23 -0.86 23.73
CA GLY A 150 -7.64 -0.92 23.34
C GLY A 150 -7.94 -0.45 21.91
N SER A 151 -6.93 -0.01 21.14
CA SER A 151 -7.11 0.29 19.72
C SER A 151 -7.19 -0.98 18.86
N VAL A 152 -7.87 -0.89 17.73
CA VAL A 152 -8.08 -2.03 16.82
C VAL A 152 -7.08 -1.95 15.69
N ILE A 153 -6.15 -2.89 15.65
CA ILE A 153 -5.19 -3.06 14.57
C ILE A 153 -5.86 -3.89 13.48
N VAL A 154 -5.82 -3.43 12.24
CA VAL A 154 -6.44 -4.07 11.07
C VAL A 154 -5.42 -4.24 9.93
N ALA A 155 -5.60 -5.28 9.14
CA ALA A 155 -4.87 -5.48 7.89
C ALA A 155 -5.69 -6.34 6.92
N THR A 156 -5.34 -6.31 5.63
CA THR A 156 -5.81 -7.31 4.67
C THR A 156 -4.62 -8.13 4.19
N ALA A 157 -4.71 -9.45 4.28
CA ALA A 157 -3.73 -10.34 3.69
C ALA A 157 -4.01 -10.53 2.18
N ASN A 158 -2.97 -10.34 1.37
CA ASN A 158 -3.07 -10.49 -0.09
C ASN A 158 -2.92 -11.94 -0.59
N SER A 159 -2.66 -12.88 0.33
CA SER A 159 -2.55 -14.31 0.06
C SER A 159 -3.01 -15.12 1.28
N GLU A 160 -3.39 -16.37 1.04
CA GLU A 160 -3.81 -17.28 2.12
C GLU A 160 -2.66 -17.58 3.09
N ASP A 161 -1.43 -17.71 2.58
CA ASP A 161 -0.25 -17.91 3.44
C ASP A 161 -0.02 -16.73 4.38
N LEU A 162 -0.16 -15.50 3.87
CA LEU A 162 -0.02 -14.30 4.70
C LEU A 162 -1.17 -14.19 5.70
N TYR A 163 -2.38 -14.60 5.31
CA TYR A 163 -3.54 -14.64 6.20
C TYR A 163 -3.29 -15.59 7.39
N ARG A 164 -2.79 -16.80 7.12
CA ARG A 164 -2.40 -17.76 8.16
C ARG A 164 -1.26 -17.25 9.04
N GLN A 165 -0.29 -16.54 8.45
CA GLN A 165 0.80 -15.92 9.22
C GLN A 165 0.26 -14.85 10.19
N TYR A 166 -0.64 -13.97 9.76
CA TYR A 166 -1.28 -13.02 10.66
C TYR A 166 -2.00 -13.71 11.81
N GLN A 167 -2.72 -14.81 11.53
CA GLN A 167 -3.38 -15.59 12.59
C GLN A 167 -2.38 -16.20 13.58
N ALA A 168 -1.24 -16.70 13.10
CA ALA A 168 -0.17 -17.19 13.97
C ALA A 168 0.44 -16.09 14.86
N PHE A 169 0.37 -14.83 14.44
CA PHE A 169 0.76 -13.66 15.23
C PHE A 169 -0.37 -13.09 16.11
N GLY A 170 -1.44 -13.86 16.33
CA GLY A 170 -2.53 -13.51 17.24
C GLY A 170 -3.57 -12.57 16.65
N PHE A 171 -3.62 -12.41 15.33
CA PHE A 171 -4.74 -11.72 14.68
C PHE A 171 -5.93 -12.67 14.52
N ILE A 172 -7.13 -12.13 14.68
CA ILE A 172 -8.38 -12.80 14.39
C ILE A 172 -8.67 -12.62 12.90
N GLY A 173 -8.86 -13.73 12.21
CA GLY A 173 -9.20 -13.75 10.79
C GLY A 173 -10.68 -13.53 10.54
N GLY A 174 -11.01 -12.82 9.46
CA GLY A 174 -12.35 -12.51 8.98
C GLY A 174 -12.52 -12.77 7.47
N PRO A 175 -13.71 -12.50 6.92
CA PRO A 175 -13.98 -12.65 5.50
C PRO A 175 -13.06 -11.76 4.65
N GLN A 176 -12.88 -12.14 3.38
CA GLN A 176 -12.04 -11.41 2.42
C GLN A 176 -10.58 -11.20 2.89
N HIS A 177 -10.05 -12.18 3.63
CA HIS A 177 -8.70 -12.16 4.21
C HIS A 177 -8.39 -10.94 5.08
N ARG A 178 -9.42 -10.31 5.64
CA ARG A 178 -9.26 -9.26 6.65
C ARG A 178 -8.82 -9.89 7.95
N VAL A 179 -7.93 -9.22 8.65
CA VAL A 179 -7.44 -9.65 9.94
C VAL A 179 -7.47 -8.47 10.90
N HIS A 180 -7.78 -8.74 12.17
CA HIS A 180 -7.78 -7.72 13.20
C HIS A 180 -7.21 -8.23 14.52
N ARG A 181 -6.61 -7.33 15.31
CA ARG A 181 -6.13 -7.59 16.66
C ARG A 181 -6.43 -6.37 17.52
N VAL A 182 -6.76 -6.57 18.79
CA VAL A 182 -6.87 -5.46 19.75
C VAL A 182 -5.49 -5.25 20.38
N ALA A 183 -5.00 -4.01 20.36
CA ALA A 183 -3.78 -3.63 21.04
C ALA A 183 -3.96 -3.82 22.56
N THR A 184 -3.05 -4.56 23.16
CA THR A 184 -3.02 -4.86 24.59
C THR A 184 -2.36 -3.73 25.37
#